data_AF-A0A168EJF2-F1
#
_entry.id   AF-A0A168EJF2-F1
#
_cell.length_a   1.000
_cell.length_b   1.000
_cell.length_c   1.000
_cell.angle_alpha   90.00
_cell.angle_beta   90.00
_cell.angle_gamma   90.00
#
_symmetry.space_group_name_H-M   'P 1'
#
loop_
_entity.id
_entity.type
_entity.pdbx_description
1 polymer ?
#
loop_
_entity_poly.entity_id
_entity_poly.type
_entity_poly.pdbx_seq_one_letter_code
_entity_poly.pdbx_strand_id
1 'polypeptide(L)'
;MTSPAPRVTVLSGPSGAGKTTVAALLAADAARPTVNLTTDTFYAAVATGYVPPYLDGSAHQNTVVIDAVVAAAATYARGGYDVVVDGVVGAAFLPPFRRAAARGGWDLRYVVLRPALEVTLARGTGRAAPELRDEAALRSIHAIFDDLDGLDAHVLDTGADDPHDTAGRLRTVLDAGDHALDAPDGPAPAPERTEPPLRGDELTTLRTFLDYHRDTLRRKTSGLDAAGLDTALPPSTMTLGGLLKHLAYVESNWFTVVLAGADPLAPFDDVDWAADGDWEWHSAADDSPEDLRALFDTAVTASDARLDAALADGGLDQLSVRESRHHGGRFSLRWILTHMIEEYARHNGHADLLREAVDGVVGE
;
A
#
# COMPACT_ATOMS: atom_id res chain seq x y z
N MET A 1 12.61 5.62 -30.64
CA MET A 1 12.31 4.25 -30.22
C MET A 1 12.04 4.31 -28.73
N THR A 2 10.81 4.01 -28.30
CA THR A 2 10.47 3.90 -26.88
C THR A 2 11.27 2.74 -26.29
N SER A 3 11.98 2.98 -25.19
CA SER A 3 12.67 1.90 -24.46
C SER A 3 11.63 0.85 -24.05
N PRO A 4 11.96 -0.46 -24.12
CA PRO A 4 11.05 -1.51 -23.69
C PRO A 4 10.68 -1.33 -22.22
N ALA A 5 9.43 -1.68 -21.88
CA ALA A 5 8.93 -1.66 -20.50
C ALA A 5 9.92 -2.35 -19.54
N PRO A 6 10.10 -1.83 -18.32
CA PRO A 6 10.90 -2.53 -17.30
C PRO A 6 10.20 -3.85 -16.94
N ARG A 7 10.97 -4.93 -16.88
CA ARG A 7 10.48 -6.25 -16.47
C ARG A 7 10.61 -6.38 -14.95
N VAL A 8 9.52 -6.71 -14.28
CA VAL A 8 9.51 -7.03 -12.84
C VAL A 8 9.15 -8.50 -12.68
N THR A 9 10.10 -9.31 -12.21
CA THR A 9 9.91 -10.74 -11.98
C THR A 9 9.80 -11.03 -10.50
N VAL A 10 8.62 -11.45 -10.05
CA VAL A 10 8.41 -12.01 -8.72
C VAL A 10 8.79 -13.49 -8.76
N LEU A 11 10.00 -13.80 -8.32
CA LEU A 11 10.54 -15.16 -8.24
C LEU A 11 10.24 -15.75 -6.87
N SER A 12 9.20 -16.58 -6.83
CA SER A 12 8.69 -17.21 -5.63
C SER A 12 8.91 -18.72 -5.55
N GLY A 13 8.37 -19.34 -4.50
CA GLY A 13 8.55 -20.75 -4.17
C GLY A 13 8.87 -20.99 -2.69
N PRO A 14 8.78 -22.24 -2.22
CA PRO A 14 9.06 -22.61 -0.84
C PRO A 14 10.50 -22.29 -0.43
N SER A 15 10.73 -22.27 0.88
CA SER A 15 12.08 -22.13 1.40
C SER A 15 12.97 -23.30 0.94
N GLY A 16 14.22 -23.01 0.58
CA GLY A 16 15.12 -24.01 0.00
C GLY A 16 14.92 -24.30 -1.50
N ALA A 17 13.96 -23.66 -2.18
CA ALA A 17 13.75 -23.82 -3.62
C ALA A 17 14.89 -23.26 -4.51
N GLY A 18 15.82 -22.47 -3.94
CA GLY A 18 16.94 -21.88 -4.68
C GLY A 18 16.71 -20.47 -5.22
N LYS A 19 15.59 -19.83 -4.87
CA LYS A 19 15.17 -18.49 -5.32
C LYS A 19 16.31 -17.46 -5.36
N THR A 20 16.97 -17.20 -4.23
CA THR A 20 18.04 -16.19 -4.13
C THR A 20 19.22 -16.50 -5.04
N THR A 21 19.58 -17.77 -5.19
CA THR A 21 20.67 -18.19 -6.08
C THR A 21 20.28 -17.99 -7.54
N VAL A 22 19.08 -18.42 -7.92
CA VAL A 22 18.55 -18.27 -9.29
C VAL A 22 18.35 -16.79 -9.65
N ALA A 23 17.85 -15.97 -8.72
CA ALA A 23 17.69 -14.53 -8.91
C ALA A 23 19.04 -13.83 -9.14
N ALA A 24 20.06 -14.17 -8.35
CA ALA A 24 21.41 -13.64 -8.53
C ALA A 24 22.00 -14.02 -9.90
N LEU A 25 21.82 -15.26 -10.34
CA LEU A 25 22.24 -15.72 -11.67
C LEU A 25 21.47 -15.02 -12.80
N LEU A 26 20.17 -14.81 -12.62
CA LEU A 26 19.35 -14.10 -13.59
C LEU A 26 19.81 -12.65 -13.78
N ALA A 27 20.14 -11.97 -12.67
CA ALA A 27 20.63 -10.60 -12.67
C ALA A 27 22.08 -10.46 -13.18
N ALA A 28 22.97 -11.39 -12.83
CA ALA A 28 24.38 -11.34 -13.22
C ALA A 28 24.60 -11.43 -14.74
N ASP A 29 23.77 -12.24 -15.42
CA ASP A 29 23.84 -12.48 -16.86
C ASP A 29 22.81 -11.64 -17.65
N ALA A 30 22.21 -10.62 -17.02
CA ALA A 30 21.16 -9.83 -17.66
C ALA A 30 21.73 -8.87 -18.71
N ALA A 31 21.06 -8.77 -19.85
CA ALA A 31 21.40 -7.81 -20.90
C ALA A 31 21.08 -6.35 -20.52
N ARG A 32 20.16 -6.16 -19.56
CA ARG A 32 19.73 -4.85 -19.03
C ARG A 32 20.19 -4.68 -17.58
N PRO A 33 20.43 -3.45 -17.10
CA PRO A 33 20.64 -3.19 -15.68
C PRO A 33 19.52 -3.83 -14.87
N THR A 34 19.89 -4.77 -14.00
CA THR A 34 18.93 -5.56 -13.23
C THR A 34 19.27 -5.46 -11.75
N VAL A 35 18.25 -5.26 -10.91
CA VAL A 35 18.40 -5.29 -9.45
C VAL A 35 17.75 -6.57 -8.90
N ASN A 36 18.40 -7.20 -7.93
CA ASN A 36 17.78 -8.24 -7.13
C ASN A 36 17.33 -7.67 -5.78
N LEU A 37 16.03 -7.74 -5.50
CA LEU A 37 15.40 -7.35 -4.25
C LEU A 37 14.97 -8.61 -3.50
N THR A 38 15.65 -8.90 -2.41
CA THR A 38 15.30 -10.02 -1.52
C THR A 38 14.31 -9.55 -0.47
N THR A 39 13.14 -10.20 -0.38
CA THR A 39 12.10 -9.87 0.62
C THR A 39 12.63 -10.01 2.05
N ASP A 40 13.52 -10.98 2.26
CA ASP A 40 14.11 -11.27 3.58
C ASP A 40 14.87 -10.07 4.14
N THR A 41 15.44 -9.22 3.28
CA THR A 41 16.13 -7.98 3.70
C THR A 41 15.15 -6.98 4.33
N PHE A 42 13.93 -6.90 3.81
CA PHE A 42 12.89 -5.99 4.34
C PHE A 42 12.35 -6.51 5.67
N TYR A 43 12.14 -7.82 5.80
CA TYR A 43 11.77 -8.43 7.08
C TYR A 43 12.86 -8.27 8.14
N ALA A 44 14.13 -8.50 7.79
CA ALA A 44 15.26 -8.34 8.70
C ALA A 44 15.50 -6.88 9.14
N ALA A 45 14.96 -5.89 8.43
CA ALA A 45 15.03 -4.49 8.82
C ALA A 45 14.10 -4.13 9.98
N VAL A 46 13.12 -4.98 10.33
CA VAL A 46 12.22 -4.77 11.47
C VAL A 46 12.98 -5.03 12.77
N ALA A 47 13.51 -3.96 13.37
CA ALA A 47 14.37 -4.05 14.56
C ALA A 47 13.61 -4.39 15.85
N THR A 48 12.35 -3.94 15.98
CA THR A 48 11.51 -4.16 17.16
C THR A 48 10.11 -4.61 16.76
N GLY A 49 9.56 -5.58 17.48
CA GLY A 49 8.22 -6.11 17.19
C GLY A 49 8.13 -7.06 16.00
N TYR A 50 9.26 -7.60 15.53
CA TYR A 50 9.28 -8.60 14.46
C TYR A 50 8.44 -9.82 14.82
N VAL A 51 7.49 -10.15 13.95
CA VAL A 51 6.74 -11.40 14.00
C VAL A 51 7.14 -12.25 12.78
N PRO A 52 7.58 -13.51 12.97
CA PRO A 52 7.86 -14.39 11.85
C PRO A 52 6.69 -14.43 10.85
N PRO A 53 6.93 -14.29 9.53
CA PRO A 53 5.87 -14.05 8.53
C PRO A 53 4.81 -15.15 8.38
N TYR A 54 5.08 -16.33 8.92
CA TYR A 54 4.20 -17.50 8.86
C TYR A 54 3.37 -17.71 10.15
N LEU A 55 3.54 -16.86 11.18
CA LEU A 55 2.79 -16.96 12.44
C LEU A 55 1.54 -16.09 12.45
N ASP A 56 0.57 -16.48 13.25
CA ASP A 56 -0.60 -15.66 13.56
C ASP A 56 -0.19 -14.28 14.10
N GLY A 57 -0.84 -13.22 13.62
CA GLY A 57 -0.52 -11.83 13.97
C GLY A 57 0.53 -11.16 13.08
N SER A 58 1.16 -11.89 12.14
CA SER A 58 2.10 -11.31 11.17
C SER A 58 1.42 -10.55 10.01
N ALA A 59 0.09 -10.66 9.86
CA ALA A 59 -0.64 -10.15 8.69
C ALA A 59 -0.36 -8.67 8.38
N HIS A 60 -0.46 -7.79 9.39
CA HIS A 60 -0.18 -6.37 9.21
C HIS A 60 1.29 -6.11 8.79
N GLN A 61 2.25 -6.76 9.46
CA GLN A 61 3.66 -6.66 9.12
C GLN A 61 3.93 -7.13 7.68
N ASN A 62 3.36 -8.26 7.29
CA ASN A 62 3.53 -8.83 5.95
C ASN A 62 2.99 -7.88 4.87
N THR A 63 1.82 -7.27 5.09
CA THR A 63 1.26 -6.26 4.19
C THR A 63 2.21 -5.07 4.04
N VAL A 64 2.67 -4.48 5.15
CA VAL A 64 3.57 -3.32 5.14
C VAL A 64 4.90 -3.65 4.45
N VAL A 65 5.48 -4.83 4.73
CA VAL A 65 6.73 -5.27 4.11
C VAL A 65 6.56 -5.47 2.60
N ILE A 66 5.47 -6.09 2.15
CA ILE A 66 5.18 -6.26 0.72
C ILE A 66 4.99 -4.91 0.04
N ASP A 67 4.27 -3.97 0.65
CA ASP A 67 4.10 -2.62 0.10
C ASP A 67 5.44 -1.89 -0.02
N ALA A 68 6.33 -2.03 0.97
CA ALA A 68 7.69 -1.48 0.90
C ALA A 68 8.52 -2.11 -0.24
N VAL A 69 8.43 -3.43 -0.45
CA VAL A 69 9.07 -4.13 -1.56
C VAL A 69 8.54 -3.62 -2.91
N VAL A 70 7.21 -3.46 -3.03
CA VAL A 70 6.57 -2.93 -4.25
C VAL A 70 7.00 -1.49 -4.53
N ALA A 71 7.09 -0.64 -3.51
CA ALA A 71 7.55 0.73 -3.65
C ALA A 71 9.03 0.80 -4.09
N ALA A 72 9.88 -0.07 -3.55
CA ALA A 72 11.28 -0.19 -3.96
C ALA A 72 11.38 -0.67 -5.42
N ALA A 73 10.67 -1.74 -5.78
CA ALA A 73 10.59 -2.26 -7.15
C ALA A 73 10.13 -1.17 -8.13
N ALA A 74 9.09 -0.41 -7.77
CA ALA A 74 8.59 0.70 -8.57
C ALA A 74 9.63 1.78 -8.81
N THR A 75 10.42 2.09 -7.79
CA THR A 75 11.47 3.11 -7.88
C THR A 75 12.59 2.67 -8.82
N TYR A 76 13.05 1.42 -8.72
CA TYR A 76 14.04 0.87 -9.64
C TYR A 76 13.51 0.76 -11.07
N ALA A 77 12.28 0.28 -11.25
CA ALA A 77 11.63 0.16 -12.55
C ALA A 77 11.51 1.52 -13.26
N ARG A 78 11.07 2.57 -12.53
CA ARG A 78 11.06 3.95 -13.06
C ARG A 78 12.47 4.47 -13.41
N GLY A 79 13.48 4.02 -12.68
CA GLY A 79 14.89 4.30 -12.96
C GLY A 79 15.46 3.54 -14.17
N GLY A 80 14.66 2.69 -14.84
CA GLY A 80 15.06 1.94 -16.03
C GLY A 80 15.72 0.59 -15.76
N TYR A 81 15.67 0.10 -14.52
CA TYR A 81 16.15 -1.23 -14.16
C TYR A 81 15.07 -2.29 -14.37
N ASP A 82 15.46 -3.47 -14.81
CA ASP A 82 14.66 -4.67 -14.58
C ASP A 82 14.80 -5.08 -13.11
N VAL A 83 13.76 -5.66 -12.52
CA VAL A 83 13.71 -6.00 -11.10
C VAL A 83 13.42 -7.48 -10.94
N VAL A 84 14.23 -8.18 -10.18
CA VAL A 84 13.93 -9.53 -9.70
C VAL A 84 13.62 -9.41 -8.22
N VAL A 85 12.41 -9.79 -7.82
CA VAL A 85 11.99 -9.86 -6.42
C VAL A 85 12.09 -11.32 -6.00
N ASP A 86 13.08 -11.66 -5.17
CA ASP A 86 13.25 -13.00 -4.62
C ASP A 86 12.61 -13.10 -3.23
N GLY A 87 11.72 -14.07 -3.04
CA GLY A 87 10.97 -14.16 -1.77
C GLY A 87 9.84 -15.18 -1.74
N VAL A 88 9.34 -15.44 -0.54
CA VAL A 88 8.09 -16.23 -0.35
C VAL A 88 6.90 -15.28 -0.54
N VAL A 89 6.31 -15.30 -1.74
CA VAL A 89 5.23 -14.41 -2.18
C VAL A 89 4.13 -15.29 -2.76
N GLY A 90 3.14 -15.63 -1.93
CA GLY A 90 1.95 -16.37 -2.35
C GLY A 90 0.99 -15.51 -3.17
N ALA A 91 -0.02 -16.15 -3.77
CA ALA A 91 -1.00 -15.49 -4.64
C ALA A 91 -1.71 -14.30 -3.96
N ALA A 92 -2.02 -14.41 -2.67
CA ALA A 92 -2.65 -13.35 -1.87
C ALA A 92 -1.87 -12.02 -1.83
N PHE A 93 -0.55 -12.06 -2.05
CA PHE A 93 0.33 -10.88 -2.03
C PHE A 93 0.64 -10.32 -3.42
N LEU A 94 0.06 -10.88 -4.50
CA LEU A 94 0.22 -10.37 -5.86
C LEU A 94 -0.58 -9.09 -6.19
N PRO A 95 -1.73 -8.77 -5.56
CA PRO A 95 -2.50 -7.57 -5.92
C PRO A 95 -1.70 -6.25 -5.85
N PRO A 96 -0.87 -5.99 -4.81
CA PRO A 96 0.03 -4.82 -4.79
C PRO A 96 0.97 -4.74 -6.01
N PHE A 97 1.57 -5.86 -6.42
CA PHE A 97 2.44 -5.93 -7.60
C PHE A 97 1.67 -5.65 -8.88
N ARG A 98 0.50 -6.28 -9.07
CA ARG A 98 -0.36 -6.07 -10.26
C ARG A 98 -0.79 -4.60 -10.39
N ARG A 99 -1.19 -3.97 -9.28
CA ARG A 99 -1.54 -2.53 -9.25
C ARG A 99 -0.36 -1.65 -9.60
N ALA A 100 0.82 -1.95 -9.08
CA ALA A 100 2.01 -1.16 -9.37
C ALA A 100 2.52 -1.36 -10.81
N ALA A 101 2.38 -2.57 -11.35
CA ALA A 101 2.65 -2.87 -12.76
C ALA A 101 1.71 -2.13 -13.71
N ALA A 102 0.41 -2.12 -13.41
CA ALA A 102 -0.57 -1.35 -14.18
C ALA A 102 -0.25 0.15 -14.20
N ARG A 103 0.10 0.72 -13.04
CA ARG A 103 0.49 2.14 -12.92
C ARG A 103 1.81 2.47 -13.62
N GLY A 104 2.79 1.58 -13.51
CA GLY A 104 4.15 1.81 -14.00
C GLY A 104 4.42 1.29 -15.41
N GLY A 105 3.43 0.65 -16.05
CA GLY A 105 3.59 -0.01 -17.35
C GLY A 105 4.64 -1.12 -17.33
N TRP A 106 4.70 -1.92 -16.26
CA TRP A 106 5.71 -2.97 -16.13
C TRP A 106 5.32 -4.23 -16.90
N ASP A 107 6.33 -4.93 -17.41
CA ASP A 107 6.20 -6.33 -17.79
C ASP A 107 6.29 -7.19 -16.51
N LEU A 108 5.15 -7.43 -15.84
CA LEU A 108 5.08 -8.17 -14.58
C LEU A 108 5.07 -9.68 -14.83
N ARG A 109 6.01 -10.38 -14.21
CA ARG A 109 6.20 -11.83 -14.32
C ARG A 109 6.09 -12.46 -12.93
N TYR A 110 5.39 -13.59 -12.82
CA TYR A 110 5.33 -14.37 -11.59
C TYR A 110 5.75 -15.80 -11.87
N VAL A 111 6.79 -16.27 -11.16
CA VAL A 111 7.32 -17.61 -11.33
C VAL A 111 7.49 -18.26 -9.97
N VAL A 112 6.95 -19.47 -9.80
CA VAL A 112 7.07 -20.26 -8.58
C VAL A 112 8.03 -21.42 -8.83
N LEU A 113 9.24 -21.37 -8.26
CA LEU A 113 10.16 -22.50 -8.27
C LEU A 113 9.66 -23.57 -7.31
N ARG A 114 9.24 -24.73 -7.79
CA ARG A 114 8.65 -25.79 -6.96
C ARG A 114 9.41 -27.12 -7.13
N PRO A 115 10.54 -27.31 -6.42
CA PRO A 115 11.13 -28.63 -6.27
C PRO A 115 10.31 -29.48 -5.27
N ALA A 116 10.43 -30.81 -5.34
CA ALA A 116 9.75 -31.71 -4.41
C ALA A 116 10.09 -31.39 -2.93
N LEU A 117 9.14 -31.63 -2.03
CA LEU A 117 9.28 -31.34 -0.59
C LEU A 117 10.54 -31.97 0.00
N GLU A 118 10.85 -33.22 -0.37
CA GLU A 118 12.04 -33.95 0.09
C GLU A 118 13.35 -33.22 -0.30
N VAL A 119 13.37 -32.62 -1.49
CA VAL A 119 14.51 -31.82 -1.98
C VAL A 119 14.62 -30.51 -1.20
N THR A 120 13.49 -29.83 -0.93
CA THR A 120 13.50 -28.59 -0.12
C THR A 120 13.95 -28.84 1.33
N LEU A 121 13.49 -29.93 1.95
CA LEU A 121 13.88 -30.33 3.31
C LEU A 121 15.37 -30.69 3.40
N ALA A 122 15.89 -31.45 2.42
CA ALA A 122 17.32 -31.77 2.34
C ALA A 122 18.21 -30.53 2.16
N ARG A 123 17.73 -29.53 1.39
CA ARG A 123 18.47 -28.27 1.17
C ARG A 123 18.33 -27.29 2.35
N GLY A 124 17.19 -27.25 3.02
CA GLY A 124 16.91 -26.36 4.16
C GLY A 124 17.70 -26.73 5.43
N THR A 125 17.81 -28.03 5.72
CA THR A 125 18.53 -28.54 6.91
C THR A 125 20.05 -28.34 6.85
N GLY A 126 20.62 -28.01 5.69
CA GLY A 126 22.05 -27.75 5.50
C GLY A 126 22.50 -26.29 5.66
N ARG A 127 21.60 -25.32 5.91
CA ARG A 127 21.93 -23.89 6.04
C ARG A 127 22.11 -23.43 7.50
N ALA A 128 22.91 -22.38 7.70
CA ALA A 128 23.32 -21.86 9.00
C ALA A 128 22.32 -20.93 9.72
N ALA A 129 21.18 -20.58 9.10
CA ALA A 129 20.19 -19.68 9.71
C ALA A 129 19.24 -20.45 10.68
N PRO A 130 18.94 -19.93 11.89
CA PRO A 130 18.21 -20.66 12.93
C PRO A 130 16.76 -21.03 12.57
N GLU A 131 16.11 -20.19 11.76
CA GLU A 131 14.68 -20.27 11.40
C GLU A 131 14.35 -21.43 10.43
N LEU A 132 15.38 -22.02 9.79
CA LEU A 132 15.27 -23.06 8.76
C LEU A 132 15.41 -24.49 9.30
N ARG A 133 15.45 -24.67 10.63
CA ARG A 133 15.60 -25.98 11.28
C ARG A 133 14.29 -26.57 11.79
N ASP A 134 13.23 -25.78 11.83
CA ASP A 134 11.91 -26.26 12.21
C ASP A 134 11.19 -26.85 10.99
N GLU A 135 11.10 -28.19 10.97
CA GLU A 135 10.43 -28.95 9.92
C GLU A 135 8.94 -28.56 9.78
N ALA A 136 8.27 -28.18 10.88
CA ALA A 136 6.88 -27.76 10.84
C ALA A 136 6.71 -26.39 10.15
N ALA A 137 7.63 -25.46 10.38
CA ALA A 137 7.66 -24.17 9.69
C ALA A 137 7.94 -24.35 8.18
N LEU A 138 8.89 -25.22 7.82
CA LEU A 138 9.19 -25.53 6.41
C LEU A 138 7.99 -26.14 5.69
N ARG A 139 7.27 -27.07 6.33
CA ARG A 139 6.04 -27.67 5.79
C ARG A 139 4.93 -26.63 5.63
N SER A 140 4.76 -25.73 6.60
CA SER A 140 3.75 -24.67 6.54
C SER A 140 4.03 -23.68 5.40
N ILE A 141 5.29 -23.31 5.19
CA ILE A 141 5.71 -22.45 4.08
C ILE A 141 5.54 -23.16 2.73
N HIS A 142 5.80 -24.47 2.67
CA HIS A 142 5.54 -25.25 1.46
C HIS A 142 4.06 -25.29 1.10
N ALA A 143 3.19 -25.45 2.09
CA ALA A 143 1.74 -25.52 1.89
C ALA A 143 1.14 -24.26 1.26
N ILE A 144 1.77 -23.09 1.44
CA ILE A 144 1.37 -21.84 0.75
C ILE A 144 1.34 -22.01 -0.78
N PHE A 145 2.19 -22.89 -1.31
CA PHE A 145 2.31 -23.13 -2.74
C PHE A 145 1.56 -24.38 -3.20
N ASP A 146 0.80 -25.07 -2.34
CA ASP A 146 0.02 -26.24 -2.76
C ASP A 146 -1.24 -25.82 -3.54
N ASP A 147 -1.82 -24.66 -3.20
CA ASP A 147 -2.93 -24.03 -3.91
C ASP A 147 -2.53 -22.61 -4.32
N LEU A 148 -2.42 -22.38 -5.63
CA LEU A 148 -2.03 -21.09 -6.21
C LEU A 148 -3.22 -20.31 -6.79
N ASP A 149 -4.45 -20.68 -6.46
CA ASP A 149 -5.66 -19.97 -6.89
C ASP A 149 -5.73 -19.80 -8.43
N GLY A 150 -5.53 -20.91 -9.15
CA GLY A 150 -5.53 -20.96 -10.61
C GLY A 150 -4.23 -20.51 -11.29
N LEU A 151 -3.17 -20.15 -10.54
CA LEU A 151 -1.87 -19.75 -11.08
C LEU A 151 -0.90 -20.93 -11.31
N ASP A 152 -1.39 -22.16 -11.53
CA ASP A 152 -0.52 -23.34 -11.74
C ASP A 152 0.38 -23.22 -12.98
N ALA A 153 -0.07 -22.47 -13.99
CA ALA A 153 0.76 -22.14 -15.16
C ALA A 153 2.01 -21.31 -14.81
N HIS A 154 2.07 -20.74 -13.60
CA HIS A 154 3.21 -19.97 -13.12
C HIS A 154 4.29 -20.81 -12.44
N VAL A 155 4.09 -22.13 -12.32
CA VAL A 155 5.01 -23.04 -11.64
C VAL A 155 6.11 -23.52 -12.58
N LEU A 156 7.35 -23.43 -12.13
CA LEU A 156 8.51 -24.06 -12.75
C LEU A 156 8.99 -25.19 -11.84
N ASP A 157 8.85 -26.44 -12.30
CA ASP A 157 9.46 -27.58 -11.62
C ASP A 157 10.99 -27.54 -11.81
N THR A 158 11.71 -27.51 -10.69
CA THR A 158 13.17 -27.42 -10.62
C THR A 158 13.78 -28.54 -9.77
N GLY A 159 13.05 -29.65 -9.58
CA GLY A 159 13.49 -30.75 -8.71
C GLY A 159 14.78 -31.43 -9.17
N ALA A 160 15.00 -31.51 -10.48
CA ALA A 160 16.14 -32.19 -11.11
C ALA A 160 17.27 -31.25 -11.56
N ASP A 161 17.03 -29.94 -11.58
CA ASP A 161 17.93 -28.97 -12.18
C ASP A 161 18.95 -28.44 -11.15
N ASP A 162 20.14 -28.12 -11.63
CA ASP A 162 21.07 -27.27 -10.88
C ASP A 162 20.65 -25.77 -11.01
N PRO A 163 21.23 -24.87 -10.20
CA PRO A 163 20.85 -23.46 -10.24
C PRO A 163 21.11 -22.75 -11.58
N HIS A 164 22.13 -23.13 -12.33
CA HIS A 164 22.44 -22.54 -13.64
C HIS A 164 21.46 -23.01 -14.70
N ASP A 165 21.14 -24.30 -14.72
CA ASP A 165 20.12 -24.88 -15.60
C ASP A 165 18.75 -24.25 -15.33
N THR A 166 18.40 -24.10 -14.05
CA THR A 166 17.16 -23.43 -13.61
C THR A 166 17.12 -21.99 -14.11
N ALA A 167 18.20 -21.21 -13.93
CA ALA A 167 18.28 -19.83 -14.38
C ALA A 167 18.21 -19.71 -15.92
N GLY A 168 18.84 -20.65 -16.66
CA GLY A 168 18.77 -20.72 -18.11
C GLY A 168 17.35 -20.99 -18.63
N ARG A 169 16.65 -21.96 -18.01
CA ARG A 169 15.24 -22.23 -18.32
C ARG A 169 14.34 -21.04 -17.98
N LEU A 170 14.54 -20.44 -16.80
CA LEU A 170 13.80 -19.26 -16.38
C LEU A 170 13.95 -18.12 -17.39
N ARG A 171 15.17 -17.85 -17.86
CA ARG A 171 15.41 -16.84 -18.90
C ARG A 171 14.66 -17.17 -20.20
N THR A 172 14.70 -18.43 -20.63
CA THR A 172 14.01 -18.88 -21.84
C THR A 172 12.50 -18.63 -21.77
N VAL A 173 11.84 -18.99 -20.65
CA VAL A 173 10.40 -18.79 -20.50
C VAL A 173 10.03 -17.31 -20.37
N LEU A 174 10.86 -16.50 -19.67
CA LEU A 174 10.64 -15.06 -19.56
C LEU A 174 10.79 -14.34 -20.91
N ASP A 175 11.76 -14.76 -21.74
CA ASP A 175 11.99 -14.17 -23.07
C ASP A 175 10.94 -14.61 -24.10
N ALA A 176 10.35 -15.79 -23.92
CA ALA A 176 9.18 -16.23 -24.69
C ALA A 176 7.91 -15.45 -24.36
N GLY A 177 7.90 -14.70 -23.25
CA GLY A 177 6.73 -13.99 -22.78
C GLY A 177 5.77 -14.86 -21.96
N ASP A 178 6.23 -16.00 -21.44
CA ASP A 178 5.46 -16.84 -20.53
C ASP A 178 5.43 -16.23 -19.11
N HIS A 179 4.55 -16.76 -18.25
CA HIS A 179 4.45 -16.34 -16.84
C HIS A 179 4.07 -14.86 -16.64
N ALA A 180 3.51 -14.21 -17.65
CA ALA A 180 2.95 -12.85 -17.53
C ALA A 180 1.81 -12.85 -16.52
N LEU A 181 1.84 -11.88 -15.60
CA LEU A 181 0.66 -11.53 -14.83
C LEU A 181 0.01 -10.33 -15.49
N ASP A 182 -1.23 -10.52 -15.92
CA ASP A 182 -2.03 -9.40 -16.40
C ASP A 182 -2.20 -8.35 -15.28
N ALA A 183 -2.29 -7.10 -15.71
CA ALA A 183 -2.87 -6.05 -14.87
C ALA A 183 -4.20 -6.57 -14.33
N PRO A 184 -4.59 -6.20 -13.09
CA PRO A 184 -5.78 -6.78 -12.50
C PRO A 184 -6.97 -6.55 -13.43
N ASP A 185 -7.61 -7.61 -13.89
CA ASP A 185 -8.92 -7.52 -14.52
C ASP A 185 -9.92 -7.08 -13.45
N GLY A 186 -10.28 -5.81 -13.50
CA GLY A 186 -11.23 -5.17 -12.58
C GLY A 186 -10.61 -4.04 -11.75
N PRO A 187 -11.45 -3.10 -11.25
CA PRO A 187 -10.98 -2.03 -10.38
C PRO A 187 -10.25 -2.64 -9.18
N ALA A 188 -9.17 -1.99 -8.75
CA ALA A 188 -8.46 -2.36 -7.53
C ALA A 188 -9.49 -2.59 -6.40
N PRO A 189 -9.40 -3.71 -5.64
CA PRO A 189 -10.29 -3.90 -4.51
C PRO A 189 -10.18 -2.67 -3.62
N ALA A 190 -11.34 -2.13 -3.24
CA ALA A 190 -11.38 -0.95 -2.39
C ALA A 190 -10.53 -1.23 -1.12
N PRO A 191 -9.73 -0.26 -0.64
CA PRO A 191 -8.88 -0.46 0.52
C PRO A 191 -9.69 -1.04 1.68
N GLU A 192 -9.08 -1.94 2.46
CA GLU A 192 -9.73 -2.44 3.67
C GLU A 192 -10.03 -1.27 4.61
N ARG A 193 -11.19 -1.28 5.25
CA ARG A 193 -11.65 -0.21 6.13
C ARG A 193 -11.53 -0.72 7.54
N THR A 194 -10.92 0.09 8.37
CA THR A 194 -10.83 -0.12 9.81
C THR A 194 -12.24 -0.19 10.41
N GLU A 195 -12.59 -1.28 11.06
CA GLU A 195 -13.88 -1.43 11.75
C GLU A 195 -13.74 -1.08 13.25
N PRO A 196 -14.51 -0.10 13.77
CA PRO A 196 -14.46 0.25 15.18
C PRO A 196 -14.84 -0.94 16.07
N PRO A 197 -14.10 -1.21 17.17
CA PRO A 197 -14.42 -2.33 18.04
C PRO A 197 -15.76 -2.10 18.74
N LEU A 198 -16.56 -3.16 18.90
CA LEU A 198 -17.84 -3.10 19.63
C LEU A 198 -17.67 -2.69 21.11
N ARG A 199 -16.45 -2.83 21.64
CA ARG A 199 -16.06 -2.44 23.00
C ARG A 199 -14.61 -1.94 22.97
N GLY A 200 -14.41 -0.65 23.25
CA GLY A 200 -13.11 -0.01 23.40
C GLY A 200 -13.17 1.08 24.47
N ASP A 201 -12.00 1.54 24.93
CA ASP A 201 -11.94 2.78 25.71
C ASP A 201 -12.21 4.01 24.81
N GLU A 202 -12.34 5.19 25.43
CA GLU A 202 -12.69 6.43 24.73
C GLU A 202 -11.72 6.74 23.58
N LEU A 203 -10.41 6.66 23.84
CA LEU A 203 -9.39 6.96 22.85
C LEU A 203 -9.42 5.97 21.69
N THR A 204 -9.46 4.67 22.00
CA THR A 204 -9.53 3.61 20.99
C THR A 204 -10.74 3.82 20.09
N THR A 205 -11.89 4.13 20.68
CA THR A 205 -13.14 4.38 19.97
C THR A 205 -13.02 5.60 19.05
N LEU A 206 -12.58 6.75 19.56
CA LEU A 206 -12.43 7.97 18.74
C LEU A 206 -11.46 7.76 17.58
N ARG A 207 -10.30 7.16 17.83
CA ARG A 207 -9.29 6.94 16.79
C ARG A 207 -9.77 5.98 15.71
N THR A 208 -10.34 4.83 16.10
CA THR A 208 -10.84 3.85 15.11
C THR A 208 -12.06 4.35 14.33
N PHE A 209 -12.93 5.19 14.91
CA PHE A 209 -13.99 5.85 14.13
C PHE A 209 -13.44 6.88 13.14
N LEU A 210 -12.40 7.64 13.52
CA LEU A 210 -11.74 8.55 12.58
C LEU A 210 -11.09 7.76 11.42
N ASP A 211 -10.39 6.67 11.73
CA ASP A 211 -9.76 5.81 10.72
C ASP A 211 -10.80 5.12 9.82
N TYR A 212 -11.90 4.61 10.38
CA TYR A 212 -13.05 4.08 9.61
C TYR A 212 -13.54 5.08 8.56
N HIS A 213 -13.66 6.34 8.95
CA HIS A 213 -14.16 7.40 8.08
C HIS A 213 -13.14 7.86 7.03
N ARG A 214 -11.86 7.93 7.39
CA ARG A 214 -10.75 8.15 6.45
C ARG A 214 -10.74 7.06 5.39
N ASP A 215 -10.77 5.79 5.82
CA ASP A 215 -10.78 4.63 4.94
C ASP A 215 -12.05 4.59 4.07
N THR A 216 -13.20 5.02 4.60
CA THR A 216 -14.43 5.15 3.81
C THR A 216 -14.22 6.08 2.62
N LEU A 217 -13.61 7.26 2.81
CA LEU A 217 -13.30 8.17 1.71
C LEU A 217 -12.35 7.53 0.68
N ARG A 218 -11.33 6.79 1.16
CA ARG A 218 -10.41 6.06 0.27
C ARG A 218 -11.15 5.04 -0.59
N ARG A 219 -12.10 4.32 0.01
CA ARG A 219 -12.97 3.38 -0.72
C ARG A 219 -13.81 4.11 -1.77
N LYS A 220 -14.47 5.20 -1.40
CA LYS A 220 -15.33 5.98 -2.31
C LYS A 220 -14.59 6.57 -3.49
N THR A 221 -13.30 6.81 -3.35
CA THR A 221 -12.45 7.35 -4.42
C THR A 221 -11.58 6.32 -5.11
N SER A 222 -11.58 5.07 -4.64
CA SER A 222 -10.79 3.97 -5.23
C SER A 222 -11.27 3.64 -6.64
N GLY A 223 -10.33 3.38 -7.54
CA GLY A 223 -10.59 2.94 -8.92
C GLY A 223 -11.14 4.00 -9.86
N LEU A 224 -11.35 5.25 -9.40
CA LEU A 224 -11.78 6.35 -10.27
C LEU A 224 -10.60 7.01 -10.98
N ASP A 225 -10.79 7.31 -12.26
CA ASP A 225 -9.89 8.15 -13.03
C ASP A 225 -10.19 9.64 -12.81
N ALA A 226 -9.49 10.52 -13.54
CA ALA A 226 -9.67 11.97 -13.42
C ALA A 226 -11.11 12.41 -13.74
N ALA A 227 -11.75 11.81 -14.75
CA ALA A 227 -13.13 12.14 -15.12
C ALA A 227 -14.12 11.73 -14.03
N GLY A 228 -13.94 10.54 -13.44
CA GLY A 228 -14.76 10.08 -12.32
C GLY A 228 -14.59 10.95 -11.07
N LEU A 229 -13.36 11.39 -10.77
CA LEU A 229 -13.10 12.27 -9.63
C LEU A 229 -13.64 13.69 -9.84
N ASP A 230 -13.69 14.17 -11.09
CA ASP A 230 -14.16 15.52 -11.45
C ASP A 230 -15.66 15.59 -11.79
N THR A 231 -16.39 14.49 -11.65
CA THR A 231 -17.83 14.48 -11.92
C THR A 231 -18.58 15.18 -10.78
N ALA A 232 -19.27 16.27 -11.12
CA ALA A 232 -20.16 17.01 -10.22
C ALA A 232 -21.61 16.49 -10.30
N LEU A 233 -22.39 16.73 -9.23
CA LEU A 233 -23.82 16.43 -9.17
C LEU A 233 -24.66 17.73 -9.14
N PRO A 234 -25.19 18.20 -10.29
CA PRO A 234 -25.94 19.44 -10.35
C PRO A 234 -27.15 19.46 -9.38
N PRO A 235 -27.45 20.61 -8.74
CA PRO A 235 -26.83 21.93 -8.92
C PRO A 235 -25.52 22.14 -8.15
N SER A 236 -25.05 21.15 -7.39
CA SER A 236 -23.77 21.23 -6.67
C SER A 236 -22.59 21.17 -7.64
N THR A 237 -21.53 21.90 -7.32
CA THR A 237 -20.23 21.83 -8.00
C THR A 237 -19.25 20.90 -7.27
N MET A 238 -19.68 20.25 -6.19
CA MET A 238 -18.85 19.34 -5.40
C MET A 238 -18.48 18.10 -6.22
N THR A 239 -17.21 17.69 -6.13
CA THR A 239 -16.68 16.50 -6.80
C THR A 239 -15.95 15.62 -5.78
N LEU A 240 -15.73 14.34 -6.12
CA LEU A 240 -14.95 13.43 -5.27
C LEU A 240 -13.47 13.84 -5.17
N GLY A 241 -12.92 14.41 -6.24
CA GLY A 241 -11.57 15.00 -6.24
C GLY A 241 -11.48 16.20 -5.31
N GLY A 242 -12.47 17.10 -5.36
CA GLY A 242 -12.58 18.23 -4.44
C GLY A 242 -12.68 17.77 -2.98
N LEU A 243 -13.49 16.74 -2.69
CA LEU A 243 -13.59 16.16 -1.36
C LEU A 243 -12.26 15.61 -0.82
N LEU A 244 -11.46 14.95 -1.66
CA LEU A 244 -10.12 14.47 -1.27
C LEU A 244 -9.21 15.62 -0.86
N LYS A 245 -9.11 16.66 -1.70
CA LYS A 245 -8.23 17.79 -1.44
C LYS A 245 -8.72 18.62 -0.24
N HIS A 246 -10.03 18.78 -0.12
CA HIS A 246 -10.65 19.43 1.02
C HIS A 246 -10.37 18.69 2.33
N LEU A 247 -10.58 17.38 2.40
CA LEU A 247 -10.32 16.64 3.64
C LEU A 247 -8.82 16.57 3.96
N ALA A 248 -7.94 16.59 2.95
CA ALA A 248 -6.50 16.77 3.18
C ALA A 248 -6.17 18.14 3.80
N TYR A 249 -6.83 19.21 3.34
CA TYR A 249 -6.72 20.54 3.94
C TYR A 249 -7.26 20.57 5.38
N VAL A 250 -8.43 19.97 5.63
CA VAL A 250 -9.06 19.91 6.97
C VAL A 250 -8.15 19.19 7.97
N GLU A 251 -7.56 18.04 7.59
CA GLU A 251 -6.54 17.33 8.38
C GLU A 251 -5.35 18.24 8.72
N SER A 252 -4.76 18.86 7.70
CA SER A 252 -3.65 19.80 7.87
C SER A 252 -4.04 20.96 8.79
N ASN A 253 -5.17 21.59 8.58
CA ASN A 253 -5.61 22.73 9.38
C ASN A 253 -5.84 22.34 10.85
N TRP A 254 -6.56 21.27 11.13
CA TRP A 254 -6.90 20.92 12.52
C TRP A 254 -5.73 20.37 13.31
N PHE A 255 -4.98 19.42 12.75
CA PHE A 255 -3.86 18.81 13.48
C PHE A 255 -2.59 19.64 13.38
N THR A 256 -2.24 20.14 12.19
CA THR A 256 -0.99 20.91 12.00
C THR A 256 -1.12 22.34 12.49
N VAL A 257 -2.15 23.06 12.06
CA VAL A 257 -2.27 24.49 12.32
C VAL A 257 -2.90 24.78 13.68
N VAL A 258 -4.05 24.17 13.98
CA VAL A 258 -4.81 24.47 15.20
C VAL A 258 -4.20 23.78 16.42
N LEU A 259 -4.08 22.46 16.38
CA LEU A 259 -3.54 21.67 17.49
C LEU A 259 -2.07 21.98 17.75
N ALA A 260 -1.20 21.82 16.74
CA ALA A 260 0.25 21.97 16.91
C ALA A 260 0.77 23.40 16.73
N GLY A 261 -0.02 24.33 16.18
CA GLY A 261 0.40 25.71 15.98
C GLY A 261 1.41 25.94 14.86
N ALA A 262 1.68 24.92 14.04
CA ALA A 262 2.64 25.00 12.94
C ALA A 262 2.01 25.60 11.67
N ASP A 263 2.83 25.83 10.66
CA ASP A 263 2.36 26.21 9.33
C ASP A 263 1.69 25.01 8.65
N PRO A 264 0.64 25.22 7.85
CA PRO A 264 -0.05 24.14 7.16
C PRO A 264 0.90 23.38 6.21
N LEU A 265 0.53 22.16 5.85
CA LEU A 265 1.32 21.36 4.91
C LEU A 265 1.23 21.93 3.50
N ALA A 266 2.30 21.78 2.72
CA ALA A 266 2.23 22.00 1.28
C ALA A 266 1.14 21.15 0.63
N PRO A 267 0.38 21.69 -0.35
CA PRO A 267 0.53 23.03 -0.94
C PRO A 267 -0.22 24.15 -0.21
N PHE A 268 -0.84 23.87 0.93
CA PHE A 268 -1.76 24.79 1.63
C PHE A 268 -1.07 25.98 2.32
N ASP A 269 0.25 25.92 2.50
CA ASP A 269 1.11 26.98 3.06
C ASP A 269 1.31 28.17 2.12
N ASP A 270 1.29 27.93 0.81
CA ASP A 270 1.52 28.96 -0.20
C ASP A 270 0.22 29.60 -0.74
N VAL A 271 -0.95 29.20 -0.22
CA VAL A 271 -2.26 29.66 -0.70
C VAL A 271 -2.70 30.96 -0.01
N ASP A 272 -3.15 31.94 -0.79
CA ASP A 272 -3.82 33.14 -0.29
C ASP A 272 -5.31 32.86 0.00
N TRP A 273 -5.57 32.25 1.15
CA TRP A 273 -6.91 31.89 1.64
C TRP A 273 -7.86 33.08 1.83
N ALA A 274 -7.34 34.32 1.87
CA ALA A 274 -8.19 35.51 1.92
C ALA A 274 -8.70 35.92 0.53
N ALA A 275 -7.93 35.61 -0.52
CA ALA A 275 -8.31 35.84 -1.90
C ALA A 275 -9.23 34.72 -2.45
N ASP A 276 -8.98 33.47 -2.06
CA ASP A 276 -9.77 32.31 -2.47
C ASP A 276 -9.98 31.34 -1.31
N GLY A 277 -11.18 31.38 -0.72
CA GLY A 277 -11.53 30.58 0.46
C GLY A 277 -11.88 29.13 0.16
N ASP A 278 -12.17 28.81 -1.11
CA ASP A 278 -12.55 27.47 -1.58
C ASP A 278 -11.53 26.95 -2.62
N TRP A 279 -10.29 27.45 -2.55
CA TRP A 279 -9.24 27.11 -3.51
C TRP A 279 -9.03 25.60 -3.62
N GLU A 280 -9.05 24.90 -2.49
CA GLU A 280 -8.84 23.45 -2.43
C GLU A 280 -9.95 22.66 -3.13
N TRP A 281 -11.16 23.20 -3.22
CA TRP A 281 -12.25 22.57 -3.94
C TRP A 281 -12.05 22.66 -5.45
N HIS A 282 -11.84 23.86 -5.98
CA HIS A 282 -11.80 24.07 -7.43
C HIS A 282 -10.46 23.66 -8.05
N SER A 283 -9.34 23.84 -7.32
CA SER A 283 -8.01 23.45 -7.80
C SER A 283 -7.77 21.94 -7.83
N ALA A 284 -8.67 21.13 -7.23
CA ALA A 284 -8.54 19.68 -7.28
C ALA A 284 -8.65 19.13 -8.72
N ALA A 285 -9.33 19.83 -9.63
CA ALA A 285 -9.43 19.46 -11.04
C ALA A 285 -8.10 19.58 -11.80
N ASP A 286 -7.14 20.33 -11.26
CA ASP A 286 -5.80 20.51 -11.85
C ASP A 286 -4.81 19.42 -11.42
N ASP A 287 -5.15 18.63 -10.40
CA ASP A 287 -4.30 17.57 -9.85
C ASP A 287 -4.63 16.21 -10.46
N SER A 288 -3.62 15.33 -10.59
CA SER A 288 -3.88 13.96 -10.99
C SER A 288 -4.61 13.17 -9.88
N PRO A 289 -5.37 12.12 -10.24
CA PRO A 289 -5.97 11.21 -9.26
C PRO A 289 -4.96 10.63 -8.27
N GLU A 290 -3.72 10.38 -8.71
CA GLU A 290 -2.63 9.90 -7.89
C GLU A 290 -2.17 10.97 -6.89
N ASP A 291 -1.99 12.21 -7.35
CA ASP A 291 -1.53 13.32 -6.52
C ASP A 291 -2.55 13.67 -5.44
N LEU A 292 -3.86 13.68 -5.77
CA LEU A 292 -4.93 13.93 -4.80
C LEU A 292 -4.95 12.89 -3.68
N ARG A 293 -4.82 11.59 -4.02
CA ARG A 293 -4.79 10.52 -3.03
C ARG A 293 -3.52 10.58 -2.18
N ALA A 294 -2.37 10.85 -2.80
CA ALA A 294 -1.09 10.98 -2.11
C ALA A 294 -1.06 12.19 -1.17
N LEU A 295 -1.67 13.32 -1.58
CA LEU A 295 -1.83 14.50 -0.74
C LEU A 295 -2.67 14.17 0.50
N PHE A 296 -3.80 13.49 0.31
CA PHE A 296 -4.65 13.03 1.40
C PHE A 296 -3.91 12.07 2.35
N ASP A 297 -3.17 11.09 1.82
CA ASP A 297 -2.33 10.17 2.60
C ASP A 297 -1.27 10.89 3.44
N THR A 298 -0.63 11.88 2.85
CA THR A 298 0.39 12.69 3.51
C THR A 298 -0.22 13.49 4.65
N ALA A 299 -1.39 14.09 4.44
CA ALA A 299 -2.10 14.84 5.46
C ALA A 299 -2.57 13.96 6.63
N VAL A 300 -3.10 12.76 6.36
CA VAL A 300 -3.48 11.78 7.39
C VAL A 300 -2.26 11.35 8.21
N THR A 301 -1.16 10.96 7.54
CA THR A 301 0.09 10.55 8.21
C THR A 301 0.63 11.66 9.13
N ALA A 302 0.64 12.89 8.64
CA ALA A 302 1.09 14.06 9.39
C ALA A 302 0.16 14.38 10.58
N SER A 303 -1.12 14.08 10.45
CA SER A 303 -2.13 14.27 11.49
C SER A 303 -1.99 13.23 12.60
N ASP A 304 -1.76 11.96 12.24
CA ASP A 304 -1.51 10.89 13.20
C ASP A 304 -0.27 11.14 14.05
N ALA A 305 0.82 11.60 13.42
CA ALA A 305 2.04 11.96 14.14
C ALA A 305 1.80 13.07 15.19
N ARG A 306 0.92 14.04 14.88
CA ARG A 306 0.59 15.16 15.78
C ARG A 306 -0.41 14.76 16.85
N LEU A 307 -1.37 13.90 16.51
CA LEU A 307 -2.27 13.24 17.44
C LEU A 307 -1.47 12.46 18.49
N ASP A 308 -0.54 11.61 18.06
CA ASP A 308 0.29 10.80 18.96
C ASP A 308 1.16 11.67 19.88
N ALA A 309 1.74 12.75 19.35
CA ALA A 309 2.49 13.71 20.15
C ALA A 309 1.62 14.41 21.21
N ALA A 310 0.41 14.85 20.85
CA ALA A 310 -0.52 15.50 21.77
C ALA A 310 -1.04 14.53 22.86
N LEU A 311 -1.31 13.28 22.50
CA LEU A 311 -1.70 12.23 23.44
C LEU A 311 -0.60 11.95 24.47
N ALA A 312 0.67 11.96 24.04
CA ALA A 312 1.81 11.74 24.93
C ALA A 312 2.03 12.90 25.92
N ASP A 313 1.65 14.14 25.56
CA ASP A 313 1.82 15.33 26.39
C ASP A 313 0.69 15.50 27.43
N GLY A 314 -0.56 15.53 26.97
CA GLY A 314 -1.73 15.83 27.81
C GLY A 314 -2.91 14.89 27.64
N GLY A 315 -2.74 13.79 26.89
CA GLY A 315 -3.82 12.88 26.56
C GLY A 315 -4.95 13.59 25.81
N LEU A 316 -6.18 13.10 25.99
CA LEU A 316 -7.37 13.67 25.35
C LEU A 316 -7.73 15.09 25.83
N ASP A 317 -7.17 15.55 26.96
CA ASP A 317 -7.37 16.89 27.50
C ASP A 317 -6.30 17.88 27.04
N GLN A 318 -5.33 17.44 26.23
CA GLN A 318 -4.32 18.33 25.66
C GLN A 318 -4.99 19.46 24.87
N LEU A 319 -4.58 20.69 25.15
CA LEU A 319 -5.16 21.87 24.51
C LEU A 319 -4.41 22.24 23.23
N SER A 320 -5.17 22.70 22.24
CA SER A 320 -4.65 23.26 21.00
C SER A 320 -3.77 24.48 21.27
N VAL A 321 -2.76 24.69 20.42
CA VAL A 321 -1.91 25.89 20.49
C VAL A 321 -2.71 27.13 20.07
N ARG A 322 -3.49 27.02 18.99
CA ARG A 322 -4.34 28.13 18.51
C ARG A 322 -5.70 28.13 19.18
N GLU A 323 -6.28 29.32 19.30
CA GLU A 323 -7.61 29.54 19.87
C GLU A 323 -8.71 29.52 18.80
N SER A 324 -9.95 29.29 19.24
CA SER A 324 -11.14 29.44 18.42
C SER A 324 -11.26 30.87 17.89
N ARG A 325 -11.36 31.01 16.57
CA ARG A 325 -11.60 32.31 15.91
C ARG A 325 -12.98 32.90 16.23
N HIS A 326 -13.95 32.08 16.64
CA HIS A 326 -15.35 32.49 16.79
C HIS A 326 -15.83 32.55 18.24
N HIS A 327 -15.33 31.65 19.10
CA HIS A 327 -15.87 31.48 20.46
C HIS A 327 -14.86 31.81 21.56
N GLY A 328 -13.60 32.10 21.20
CA GLY A 328 -12.50 32.28 22.15
C GLY A 328 -12.09 30.97 22.83
N GLY A 329 -10.90 30.95 23.41
CA GLY A 329 -10.38 29.77 24.13
C GLY A 329 -9.81 28.67 23.22
N ARG A 330 -9.20 27.66 23.83
CA ARG A 330 -8.51 26.55 23.15
C ARG A 330 -9.38 25.31 23.09
N PHE A 331 -9.16 24.50 22.06
CA PHE A 331 -9.85 23.22 21.88
C PHE A 331 -9.08 22.13 22.62
N SER A 332 -9.78 21.19 23.27
CA SER A 332 -9.13 19.95 23.71
C SER A 332 -8.96 19.00 22.53
N LEU A 333 -7.98 18.10 22.62
CA LEU A 333 -7.78 17.05 21.63
C LEU A 333 -9.03 16.17 21.44
N ARG A 334 -9.74 15.88 22.54
CA ARG A 334 -11.05 15.21 22.50
C ARG A 334 -12.05 15.94 21.61
N TRP A 335 -12.12 17.26 21.73
CA TRP A 335 -13.01 18.08 20.92
C TRP A 335 -12.61 18.02 19.45
N ILE A 336 -11.32 18.14 19.14
CA ILE A 336 -10.80 18.08 17.77
C ILE A 336 -11.10 16.72 17.13
N LEU A 337 -10.83 15.60 17.82
CA LEU A 337 -11.14 14.27 17.30
C LEU A 337 -12.63 14.09 17.02
N THR A 338 -13.49 14.56 17.92
CA THR A 338 -14.95 14.49 17.73
C THR A 338 -15.39 15.30 16.52
N HIS A 339 -14.84 16.50 16.35
CA HIS A 339 -15.15 17.35 15.21
C HIS A 339 -14.63 16.75 13.89
N MET A 340 -13.42 16.19 13.87
CA MET A 340 -12.89 15.50 12.67
C MET A 340 -13.78 14.33 12.26
N ILE A 341 -14.24 13.50 13.21
CA ILE A 341 -15.19 12.42 12.94
C ILE A 341 -16.47 12.97 12.31
N GLU A 342 -17.01 14.06 12.86
CA GLU A 342 -18.23 14.71 12.37
C GLU A 342 -18.06 15.27 10.95
N GLU A 343 -16.95 15.95 10.68
CA GLU A 343 -16.60 16.47 9.35
C GLU A 343 -16.52 15.33 8.33
N TYR A 344 -15.78 14.27 8.61
CA TYR A 344 -15.72 13.13 7.69
C TYR A 344 -17.08 12.43 7.54
N ALA A 345 -17.84 12.22 8.62
CA ALA A 345 -19.14 11.55 8.53
C ALA A 345 -20.09 12.34 7.61
N ARG A 346 -20.12 13.66 7.74
CA ARG A 346 -20.88 14.55 6.86
C ARG A 346 -20.44 14.43 5.40
N HIS A 347 -19.13 14.50 5.16
CA HIS A 347 -18.57 14.48 3.80
C HIS A 347 -18.62 13.11 3.13
N ASN A 348 -18.54 12.02 3.89
CA ASN A 348 -18.73 10.67 3.36
C ASN A 348 -20.17 10.47 2.87
N GLY A 349 -21.17 11.06 3.52
CA GLY A 349 -22.54 11.05 2.99
C GLY A 349 -22.67 11.77 1.64
N HIS A 350 -21.91 12.84 1.40
CA HIS A 350 -21.82 13.46 0.07
C HIS A 350 -21.08 12.56 -0.92
N ALA A 351 -19.99 11.91 -0.48
CA ALA A 351 -19.21 11.00 -1.30
C ALA A 351 -20.04 9.80 -1.79
N ASP A 352 -21.01 9.31 -1.01
CA ASP A 352 -21.93 8.26 -1.43
C ASP A 352 -22.76 8.67 -2.65
N LEU A 353 -23.41 9.84 -2.59
CA LEU A 353 -24.23 10.34 -3.69
C LEU A 353 -23.40 10.66 -4.93
N LEU A 354 -22.19 11.21 -4.74
CA LEU A 354 -21.29 11.49 -5.85
C LEU A 354 -20.77 10.21 -6.49
N ARG A 355 -20.40 9.20 -5.69
CA ARG A 355 -19.93 7.92 -6.22
C ARG A 355 -21.02 7.20 -7.00
N GLU A 356 -22.24 7.14 -6.45
CA GLU A 356 -23.39 6.56 -7.15
C GLU A 356 -23.66 7.27 -8.48
N ALA A 357 -23.52 8.60 -8.53
CA ALA A 357 -23.69 9.37 -9.76
C ALA A 357 -22.60 9.09 -10.82
N VAL A 358 -21.39 8.69 -10.40
CA VAL A 358 -20.26 8.40 -11.29
C VAL A 358 -20.40 7.03 -11.95
N ASP A 359 -20.64 5.98 -11.18
CA ASP A 359 -20.58 4.59 -11.68
C ASP A 359 -21.67 3.67 -11.12
N GLY A 360 -22.65 4.22 -10.40
CA GLY A 360 -23.76 3.46 -9.81
C GLY A 360 -23.36 2.61 -8.59
N VAL A 361 -22.12 2.71 -8.10
CA VAL A 361 -21.71 2.05 -6.86
C VAL A 361 -22.38 2.77 -5.69
N VAL A 362 -23.30 2.08 -5.05
CA VAL A 362 -24.09 2.63 -3.95
C VAL A 362 -23.28 2.81 -2.67
N GLY A 363 -23.75 3.76 -1.85
CA GLY A 363 -23.37 3.98 -0.47
C GLY A 363 -23.48 2.75 0.43
N GLU A 364 -22.98 2.87 1.65
CA GLU A 364 -23.33 1.94 2.73
C GLU A 364 -24.51 2.48 3.55
#